data_AF-A0A6A6Y756-F1
#
_entry.id   AF-A0A6A6Y756-F1
#
_cell.length_a   1.000
_cell.length_b   1.000
_cell.length_c   1.000
_cell.angle_alpha   90.00
_cell.angle_beta   90.00
_cell.angle_gamma   90.00
#
_symmetry.space_group_name_H-M   'P 1'
#
loop_
_entity.id
_entity.type
_entity.pdbx_description
1 polymer ?
#
loop_
_entity_poly.entity_id
_entity_poly.type
_entity_poly.pdbx_seq_one_letter_code
_entity_poly.pdbx_strand_id
1 'polypeptide(L)'
;KFPQSIAHLHNDYGQYQEPELMVHDVFYALDELFQLSAASIDQVLELLEDRIRRLMLGQSPTELPELLLAKAYVDDLRRSVRDTLDIVRHRGSSHWPRTKDSRLARKAERAANDLESKYVSLHRRCEECSDQCSNGITILANAGAREQTQKAIEQTDKVTKLTFLAYVFVPMSFSASFFGMN
;
A
#
# COMPACT_ATOMS: atom_id res chain seq x y z
N LYS A 1 -8.75 13.19 23.62
CA LYS A 1 -7.75 12.95 22.55
C LYS A 1 -6.84 11.86 23.06
N PHE A 2 -6.84 10.67 22.46
CA PHE A 2 -5.96 9.59 22.88
C PHE A 2 -4.50 9.99 22.67
N PRO A 3 -3.60 9.72 23.64
CA PRO A 3 -2.17 9.96 23.46
C PRO A 3 -1.65 9.03 22.37
N GLN A 4 -1.18 9.60 21.26
CA GLN A 4 -0.66 8.86 20.10
C GLN A 4 0.72 8.25 20.32
N SER A 5 1.25 8.30 21.55
CA SER A 5 2.59 7.80 21.87
C SER A 5 2.50 6.65 22.85
N ILE A 6 3.03 5.50 22.43
CA ILE A 6 3.18 4.28 23.25
C ILE A 6 3.94 4.56 24.56
N ALA A 7 4.82 5.57 24.57
CA ALA A 7 5.59 5.95 25.75
C ALA A 7 4.72 6.33 26.96
N HIS A 8 3.52 6.87 26.73
CA HIS A 8 2.60 7.28 27.81
C HIS A 8 1.53 6.23 28.13
N LEU A 9 1.50 5.12 27.39
CA LEU A 9 0.44 4.12 27.52
C LEU A 9 0.34 3.55 28.95
N HIS A 10 1.48 3.30 29.60
CA HIS A 10 1.49 2.77 30.97
C HIS A 10 0.94 3.74 32.03
N ASN A 11 0.94 5.04 31.75
CA ASN A 11 0.42 6.08 32.66
C ASN A 11 -1.04 6.44 32.35
N ASP A 12 -1.44 6.29 31.08
CA ASP A 12 -2.74 6.74 30.59
C ASP A 12 -3.76 5.62 30.35
N TYR A 13 -3.33 4.36 30.43
CA TYR A 13 -4.21 3.20 30.26
C TYR A 13 -5.30 3.14 31.34
N GLY A 14 -6.53 2.93 30.89
CA GLY A 14 -7.72 2.80 31.73
C GLY A 14 -8.31 4.12 32.22
N GLN A 15 -7.72 5.28 31.86
CA GLN A 15 -8.24 6.59 32.27
C GLN A 15 -9.64 6.89 31.70
N TYR A 16 -9.97 6.32 30.53
CA TYR A 16 -11.26 6.55 29.85
C TYR A 16 -12.22 5.36 29.97
N GLN A 17 -11.79 4.28 30.62
CA GLN A 17 -12.58 3.07 30.82
C GLN A 17 -13.22 3.05 32.22
N GLU A 18 -14.33 2.31 32.35
CA GLU A 18 -15.00 2.11 33.63
C GLU A 18 -14.36 0.92 34.37
N PRO A 19 -13.73 1.12 35.54
CA PRO A 19 -12.93 0.07 36.20
C PRO A 19 -13.73 -1.19 36.52
N GLU A 20 -15.01 -1.03 36.89
CA GLU A 20 -15.91 -2.15 37.18
C GLU A 20 -16.12 -3.04 35.94
N LEU A 21 -16.18 -2.45 34.75
CA LEU A 21 -16.36 -3.19 33.50
C LEU A 21 -15.08 -3.89 33.05
N MET A 22 -13.92 -3.26 33.25
CA MET A 22 -12.61 -3.84 32.90
C MET A 22 -12.33 -5.15 33.65
N VAL A 23 -12.78 -5.27 34.89
CA VAL A 23 -12.60 -6.49 35.70
C VAL A 23 -13.44 -7.65 35.19
N HIS A 24 -14.61 -7.34 34.61
CA HIS A 24 -15.60 -8.36 34.23
C HIS A 24 -15.59 -8.69 32.73
N ASP A 25 -14.98 -7.86 31.89
CA ASP A 25 -14.87 -8.07 30.44
C ASP A 25 -13.45 -7.78 29.96
N VAL A 26 -12.72 -8.85 29.62
CA VAL A 26 -11.31 -8.76 29.18
C VAL A 26 -11.19 -8.04 27.84
N PHE A 27 -12.15 -8.24 26.94
CA PHE A 27 -12.13 -7.58 25.64
C PHE A 27 -12.30 -6.07 25.81
N TYR A 28 -13.21 -5.66 26.70
CA TYR A 28 -13.39 -4.25 27.04
C TYR A 28 -12.15 -3.63 27.68
N ALA A 29 -11.44 -4.34 28.55
CA ALA A 29 -10.18 -3.84 29.11
C ALA A 29 -9.17 -3.52 28.00
N LEU A 30 -9.03 -4.41 27.01
CA LEU A 30 -8.11 -4.22 25.88
C LEU A 30 -8.58 -3.20 24.84
N ASP A 31 -9.80 -2.68 24.93
CA ASP A 31 -10.37 -1.76 23.93
C ASP A 31 -9.47 -0.55 23.66
N GLU A 32 -8.91 0.08 24.71
CA GLU A 32 -7.99 1.21 24.56
C GLU A 32 -6.72 0.87 23.75
N LEU A 33 -6.21 -0.35 23.89
CA LEU A 33 -5.03 -0.80 23.14
C LEU A 33 -5.36 -0.99 21.65
N PHE A 34 -6.53 -1.57 21.36
CA PHE A 34 -6.99 -1.70 19.99
C PHE A 34 -7.32 -0.33 19.38
N GLN A 35 -7.89 0.60 20.15
CA GLN A 35 -8.12 1.97 19.67
C GLN A 35 -6.81 2.70 19.36
N LEU A 36 -5.77 2.53 20.19
CA LEU A 36 -4.45 3.07 19.91
C LEU A 36 -3.85 2.45 18.65
N SER A 37 -3.92 1.12 18.51
CA SER A 37 -3.47 0.40 17.32
C SER A 37 -4.18 0.90 16.05
N ALA A 38 -5.51 1.02 16.09
CA ALA A 38 -6.30 1.54 15.00
C ALA A 38 -5.88 2.97 14.61
N ALA A 39 -5.62 3.84 15.59
CA ALA A 39 -5.15 5.20 15.33
C ALA A 39 -3.75 5.23 14.70
N SER A 40 -2.83 4.36 15.13
CA SER A 40 -1.50 4.26 14.51
C SER A 40 -1.58 3.75 13.08
N ILE A 41 -2.42 2.75 12.81
CA ILE A 41 -2.66 2.22 11.46
C ILE A 41 -3.24 3.32 10.56
N ASP A 42 -4.21 4.08 11.07
CA ASP A 42 -4.84 5.19 10.36
C ASP A 42 -3.80 6.21 9.87
N GLN A 43 -2.87 6.62 10.76
CA GLN A 43 -1.79 7.55 10.43
C GLN A 43 -0.81 7.01 9.39
N VAL A 44 -0.40 5.75 9.54
CA VAL A 44 0.48 5.10 8.56
C VAL A 44 -0.20 5.03 7.21
N LEU A 45 -1.50 4.71 7.19
CA LEU A 45 -2.28 4.61 5.97
C LEU A 45 -2.43 5.98 5.28
N GLU A 46 -2.67 7.06 6.03
CA GLU A 46 -2.67 8.43 5.48
C GLU A 46 -1.34 8.79 4.81
N LEU A 47 -0.20 8.44 5.44
CA LEU A 47 1.12 8.68 4.87
C LEU A 47 1.38 7.86 3.60
N LEU A 48 0.94 6.60 3.59
CA LEU A 48 1.05 5.74 2.42
C LEU A 48 0.16 6.23 1.28
N GLU A 49 -1.08 6.63 1.57
CA GLU A 49 -2.02 7.21 0.59
C GLU A 49 -1.44 8.45 -0.07
N ASP A 50 -0.88 9.38 0.71
CA ASP A 50 -0.24 10.58 0.18
C ASP A 50 1.01 10.22 -0.67
N ARG A 51 1.82 9.27 -0.21
CA ARG A 51 2.99 8.82 -0.98
C ARG A 51 2.59 8.19 -2.31
N ILE A 52 1.62 7.27 -2.30
CA ILE A 52 1.09 6.60 -3.50
C ILE A 52 0.55 7.65 -4.48
N ARG A 53 -0.22 8.63 -3.98
CA ARG A 53 -0.76 9.71 -4.82
C ARG A 53 0.36 10.51 -5.51
N ARG A 54 1.44 10.83 -4.81
CA ARG A 54 2.58 11.55 -5.41
C ARG A 54 3.29 10.73 -6.48
N LEU A 55 3.52 9.43 -6.23
CA LEU A 55 4.10 8.51 -7.22
C LEU A 55 3.21 8.37 -8.46
N MET A 56 1.90 8.40 -8.28
CA MET A 56 0.95 8.37 -9.40
C MET A 56 0.93 9.64 -10.25
N LEU A 57 1.24 10.80 -9.65
CA LEU A 57 1.30 12.07 -10.36
C LEU A 57 2.59 12.24 -11.18
N GLY A 58 3.71 11.64 -10.73
CA GLY A 58 4.99 11.74 -11.42
C GLY A 58 4.99 11.05 -12.80
N GLN A 59 4.18 10.00 -12.97
CA GLN A 59 4.01 9.24 -14.20
C GLN A 59 5.34 8.79 -14.85
N SER A 60 6.41 8.66 -14.06
CA SER A 60 7.71 8.25 -14.58
C SER A 60 7.90 6.74 -14.43
N PRO A 61 8.36 6.02 -15.46
CA PRO A 61 8.72 4.62 -15.35
C PRO A 61 9.75 4.33 -14.24
N THR A 62 10.53 5.33 -13.82
CA THR A 62 11.51 5.22 -12.73
C THR A 62 10.87 5.07 -11.34
N GLU A 63 9.60 5.43 -11.18
CA GLU A 63 8.86 5.37 -9.90
C GLU A 63 8.23 3.99 -9.66
N LEU A 64 8.24 3.11 -10.67
CA LEU A 64 7.66 1.77 -10.60
C LEU A 64 8.17 0.92 -9.43
N PRO A 65 9.49 0.87 -9.12
CA PRO A 65 9.98 0.11 -7.96
C PRO A 65 9.44 0.64 -6.63
N GLU A 66 9.31 1.96 -6.48
CA GLU A 66 8.78 2.57 -5.27
C GLU A 66 7.29 2.27 -5.10
N LEU A 67 6.53 2.27 -6.20
CA LEU A 67 5.10 1.92 -6.17
C LEU A 67 4.89 0.44 -5.85
N LEU A 68 5.73 -0.45 -6.37
CA LEU A 68 5.73 -1.88 -6.01
C LEU A 68 6.01 -2.09 -4.52
N LEU A 69 6.98 -1.35 -3.98
CA LEU A 69 7.30 -1.39 -2.56
C LEU A 69 6.13 -0.87 -1.70
N ALA A 70 5.54 0.27 -2.08
CA ALA A 70 4.36 0.82 -1.40
C ALA A 70 3.19 -0.18 -1.41
N LYS A 71 2.96 -0.86 -2.55
CA LYS A 71 1.95 -1.92 -2.66
C LYS A 71 2.21 -3.06 -1.68
N ALA A 72 3.45 -3.55 -1.61
CA ALA A 72 3.80 -4.64 -0.70
C ALA A 72 3.51 -4.25 0.76
N TYR A 73 3.88 -3.04 1.17
CA TYR A 73 3.56 -2.54 2.51
C TYR A 73 2.05 -2.44 2.78
N VAL A 74 1.27 -1.94 1.81
CA VAL A 74 -0.19 -1.85 1.96
C VAL A 74 -0.82 -3.24 2.05
N ASP A 75 -0.36 -4.22 1.25
CA ASP A 75 -0.87 -5.58 1.31
C ASP A 75 -0.51 -6.30 2.62
N ASP A 76 0.67 -6.03 3.18
CA ASP A 76 1.08 -6.53 4.49
C ASP A 76 0.21 -5.92 5.59
N LEU A 77 -0.01 -4.61 5.54
CA LEU A 77 -0.87 -3.90 6.48
C LEU A 77 -2.31 -4.41 6.39
N ARG A 78 -2.84 -4.60 5.18
CA ARG A 78 -4.18 -5.15 4.93
C ARG A 78 -4.36 -6.51 5.58
N ARG A 79 -3.37 -7.41 5.44
CA ARG A 79 -3.39 -8.73 6.10
C ARG A 79 -3.42 -8.59 7.61
N SER A 80 -2.55 -7.77 8.18
CA SER A 80 -2.50 -7.52 9.63
C SER A 80 -3.82 -6.93 10.17
N VAL A 81 -4.40 -5.97 9.46
CA VAL A 81 -5.69 -5.34 9.80
C VAL A 81 -6.82 -6.37 9.75
N ARG A 82 -6.85 -7.22 8.72
CA ARG A 82 -7.84 -8.31 8.61
C ARG A 82 -7.73 -9.29 9.76
N ASP A 83 -6.52 -9.75 10.06
CA ASP A 83 -6.30 -10.72 11.13
C ASP A 83 -6.71 -10.13 12.50
N THR A 84 -6.46 -8.83 12.70
CA THR A 84 -6.91 -8.10 13.89
C THR A 84 -8.44 -7.92 13.92
N LEU A 85 -9.06 -7.60 12.78
CA LEU A 85 -10.51 -7.49 12.65
C LEU A 85 -11.20 -8.82 13.00
N ASP A 86 -10.62 -9.95 12.59
CA ASP A 86 -11.14 -11.26 12.96
C ASP A 86 -11.08 -11.48 14.49
N ILE A 87 -10.00 -11.06 15.16
CA ILE A 87 -9.92 -11.10 16.63
C ILE A 87 -11.01 -10.22 17.27
N VAL A 88 -11.22 -9.02 16.75
CA VAL A 88 -12.22 -8.07 17.24
C VAL A 88 -13.64 -8.63 17.09
N ARG A 89 -13.96 -9.24 15.94
CA ARG A 89 -15.27 -9.87 15.66
C ARG A 89 -15.60 -11.01 16.61
N HIS A 90 -14.60 -11.85 16.91
CA HIS A 90 -14.79 -12.97 17.84
C HIS A 90 -14.73 -12.52 19.32
N ARG A 91 -14.43 -11.23 19.56
CA ARG A 91 -14.17 -10.65 20.88
C ARG A 91 -13.09 -11.44 21.62
N GLY A 92 -12.01 -11.78 20.92
CA GLY A 92 -10.93 -12.64 21.39
C GLY A 92 -11.29 -14.13 21.37
N SER A 93 -11.05 -14.83 22.48
CA SER A 93 -11.36 -16.26 22.61
C SER A 93 -12.74 -16.48 23.21
N SER A 94 -13.39 -17.60 22.88
CA SER A 94 -14.63 -18.05 23.52
C SER A 94 -14.52 -18.21 25.04
N HIS A 95 -13.30 -18.37 25.55
CA HIS A 95 -13.00 -18.54 26.98
C HIS A 95 -12.79 -17.21 27.72
N TRP A 96 -12.79 -16.07 27.00
CA TRP A 96 -12.57 -14.78 27.64
C TRP A 96 -13.74 -14.42 28.57
N PRO A 97 -13.47 -13.99 29.81
CA PRO A 97 -14.49 -13.50 30.72
C PRO A 97 -15.32 -12.39 30.07
N ARG A 98 -16.64 -12.52 30.20
CA ARG A 98 -17.63 -11.53 29.75
C ARG A 98 -18.52 -11.16 30.92
N THR A 99 -18.92 -9.90 30.98
CA THR A 99 -19.85 -9.46 32.01
C THR A 99 -21.22 -10.11 31.83
N LYS A 100 -21.82 -10.54 32.94
CA LYS A 100 -23.18 -11.13 32.99
C LYS A 100 -24.24 -10.07 33.30
N ASP A 101 -23.83 -8.88 33.71
CA ASP A 101 -24.74 -7.77 33.96
C ASP A 101 -25.20 -7.17 32.62
N SER A 102 -26.52 -7.17 32.40
CA SER A 102 -27.17 -6.66 31.19
C SER A 102 -26.80 -5.20 30.88
N ARG A 103 -26.64 -4.34 31.89
CA ARG A 103 -26.29 -2.92 31.65
C ARG A 103 -24.85 -2.78 31.17
N LEU A 104 -23.93 -3.44 31.86
CA LEU A 104 -22.50 -3.42 31.55
C LEU A 104 -22.21 -4.13 30.21
N ALA A 105 -22.93 -5.23 29.93
CA ALA A 105 -22.82 -5.97 28.68
C ALA A 105 -23.15 -5.10 27.46
N ARG A 106 -24.19 -4.26 27.56
CA ARG A 106 -24.54 -3.32 26.48
C ARG A 106 -23.46 -2.27 26.24
N LYS A 107 -22.72 -1.85 27.27
CA LYS A 107 -21.62 -0.90 27.11
C LYS A 107 -20.40 -1.55 26.46
N ALA A 108 -20.03 -2.75 26.91
CA ALA A 108 -18.96 -3.54 26.30
C ALA A 108 -19.25 -3.87 24.83
N GLU A 109 -20.50 -4.24 24.53
CA GLU A 109 -20.95 -4.51 23.16
C GLU A 109 -20.88 -3.28 22.25
N ARG A 110 -21.27 -2.10 22.74
CA ARG A 110 -21.12 -0.86 21.98
C ARG A 110 -19.65 -0.57 21.65
N ALA A 111 -18.76 -0.66 22.64
CA ALA A 111 -17.34 -0.45 22.42
C ALA A 111 -16.77 -1.44 21.39
N ALA A 112 -17.14 -2.72 21.49
CA ALA A 112 -16.73 -3.74 20.53
C ALA A 112 -17.23 -3.46 19.10
N ASN A 113 -18.49 -3.04 18.94
CA ASN A 113 -19.06 -2.72 17.64
C ASN A 113 -18.43 -1.45 17.04
N ASP A 114 -18.16 -0.44 17.87
CA ASP A 114 -17.46 0.78 17.44
C ASP A 114 -16.04 0.45 16.96
N LEU A 115 -15.35 -0.44 17.68
CA LEU A 115 -14.02 -0.92 17.30
C LEU A 115 -14.06 -1.75 16.01
N GLU A 116 -15.01 -2.66 15.87
CA GLU A 116 -15.20 -3.44 14.65
C GLU A 116 -15.41 -2.50 13.45
N SER A 117 -16.31 -1.51 13.58
CA SER A 117 -16.57 -0.55 12.52
C SER A 117 -15.32 0.23 12.11
N LYS A 118 -14.44 0.58 13.05
CA LYS A 118 -13.16 1.24 12.76
C LYS A 118 -12.24 0.32 11.94
N TYR A 119 -12.04 -0.93 12.38
CA TYR A 119 -11.18 -1.88 11.65
C TYR A 119 -11.73 -2.27 10.28
N VAL A 120 -13.06 -2.37 10.12
CA VAL A 120 -13.69 -2.55 8.80
C VAL A 120 -13.38 -1.38 7.86
N SER A 121 -13.47 -0.14 8.37
CA SER A 121 -13.12 1.04 7.58
C SER A 121 -11.64 1.05 7.18
N LEU A 122 -10.74 0.73 8.11
CA LEU A 122 -9.30 0.63 7.84
C LEU A 122 -8.98 -0.46 6.81
N HIS A 123 -9.62 -1.63 6.92
CA HIS A 123 -9.43 -2.72 5.96
C HIS A 123 -9.84 -2.29 4.55
N ARG A 124 -11.02 -1.67 4.41
CA ARG A 124 -11.52 -1.17 3.13
C ARG A 124 -10.55 -0.13 2.53
N ARG A 125 -10.05 0.80 3.32
CA ARG A 125 -9.06 1.79 2.84
C ARG A 125 -7.77 1.12 2.36
N CYS A 126 -7.31 0.06 3.03
CA CYS A 126 -6.15 -0.70 2.57
C CYS A 126 -6.42 -1.39 1.23
N GLU A 127 -7.63 -1.93 1.02
CA GLU A 127 -8.04 -2.49 -0.29
C GLU A 127 -8.02 -1.43 -1.38
N GLU A 128 -8.65 -0.28 -1.13
CA GLU A 128 -8.66 0.85 -2.07
C GLU A 128 -7.23 1.31 -2.44
N CYS A 129 -6.33 1.39 -1.45
CA CYS A 129 -4.92 1.72 -1.69
C CYS A 129 -4.20 0.65 -2.52
N SER A 130 -4.43 -0.64 -2.24
CA SER A 130 -3.80 -1.74 -2.98
C SER A 130 -4.27 -1.77 -4.43
N ASP A 131 -5.54 -1.48 -4.67
CA ASP A 131 -6.13 -1.37 -6.01
C ASP A 131 -5.57 -0.17 -6.76
N GLN A 132 -5.44 0.99 -6.10
CA GLN A 132 -4.78 2.18 -6.69
C GLN A 132 -3.33 1.87 -7.10
N CYS A 133 -2.57 1.21 -6.23
CA CYS A 133 -1.22 0.77 -6.57
C CYS A 133 -1.20 -0.18 -7.76
N SER A 134 -2.10 -1.16 -7.81
CA SER A 134 -2.19 -2.14 -8.90
C SER A 134 -2.46 -1.45 -10.24
N ASN A 135 -3.44 -0.55 -10.27
CA ASN A 135 -3.76 0.26 -11.44
C ASN A 135 -2.58 1.13 -11.87
N GLY A 136 -1.89 1.74 -10.89
CA GLY A 136 -0.72 2.55 -11.12
C GLY A 136 0.45 1.79 -11.74
N ILE A 137 0.73 0.60 -11.21
CA ILE A 137 1.75 -0.32 -11.73
C ILE A 137 1.45 -0.65 -13.20
N THR A 138 0.20 -0.97 -13.53
CA THR A 138 -0.20 -1.25 -14.92
C THR A 138 0.04 -0.04 -15.82
N ILE A 139 -0.34 1.17 -15.38
CA ILE A 139 -0.14 2.40 -16.16
C ILE A 139 1.36 2.67 -16.40
N LEU A 140 2.19 2.62 -15.36
CA LEU A 140 3.62 2.88 -15.44
C LEU A 140 4.37 1.82 -16.26
N ALA A 141 4.02 0.54 -16.09
CA ALA A 141 4.60 -0.55 -16.88
C ALA A 141 4.31 -0.38 -18.37
N ASN A 142 3.07 -0.02 -18.72
CA ASN A 142 2.68 0.27 -20.10
C ASN A 142 3.39 1.51 -20.66
N ALA A 143 3.57 2.56 -19.85
CA ALA A 143 4.34 3.74 -20.26
C ALA A 143 5.80 3.40 -20.56
N GLY A 144 6.47 2.62 -19.70
CA GLY A 144 7.84 2.15 -19.92
C GLY A 144 7.98 1.28 -21.18
N ALA A 145 7.03 0.38 -21.41
CA ALA A 145 7.01 -0.44 -22.63
C ALA A 145 6.87 0.40 -23.92
N ARG A 146 6.04 1.45 -23.88
CA ARG A 146 5.89 2.39 -25.00
C ARG A 146 7.17 3.17 -25.27
N GLU A 147 7.84 3.67 -24.22
CA GLU A 147 9.11 4.37 -24.34
C GLU A 147 10.20 3.49 -24.95
N GLN A 148 10.31 2.23 -24.50
CA GLN A 148 11.26 1.26 -25.07
C GLN A 148 10.96 0.96 -26.54
N THR A 149 9.69 0.79 -26.88
CA THR A 149 9.26 0.54 -28.26
C THR A 149 9.61 1.73 -29.16
N GLN A 150 9.35 2.96 -28.71
CA GLN A 150 9.69 4.17 -29.48
C GLN A 150 11.20 4.29 -29.70
N LYS A 151 12.01 4.02 -28.67
CA LYS A 151 13.48 4.00 -28.80
C LYS A 151 13.96 2.93 -29.78
N ALA A 152 13.34 1.75 -29.79
CA ALA A 152 13.67 0.68 -30.73
C ALA A 152 13.31 1.05 -32.18
N ILE A 153 12.19 1.74 -32.40
CA ILE A 153 11.80 2.27 -33.71
C ILE A 153 12.82 3.31 -34.18
N GLU A 154 13.20 4.27 -33.33
CA GLU A 154 14.20 5.28 -33.66
C GLU A 154 15.59 4.68 -33.96
N GLN A 155 15.97 3.63 -33.24
CA GLN A 155 17.18 2.87 -33.53
C GLN A 155 17.08 2.14 -34.87
N THR A 156 15.93 1.52 -35.15
CA THR A 156 15.67 0.85 -36.43
C THR A 156 15.78 1.82 -37.59
N ASP A 157 15.18 3.01 -37.49
CA ASP A 157 15.29 4.08 -38.50
C ASP A 157 16.74 4.50 -38.77
N LYS A 158 17.55 4.63 -37.71
CA LYS A 158 18.98 4.95 -37.83
C LYS A 158 19.73 3.83 -38.54
N VAL A 159 19.47 2.57 -38.17
CA VAL A 159 20.07 1.40 -38.82
C VAL A 159 19.67 1.34 -40.29
N THR A 160 18.39 1.54 -40.63
CA THR A 160 17.90 1.55 -42.01
C THR A 160 18.61 2.61 -42.85
N LYS A 161 18.78 3.83 -42.33
CA LYS A 161 19.54 4.89 -43.02
C LYS A 161 20.99 4.50 -43.24
N LEU A 162 21.63 3.88 -42.25
CA LEU A 162 23.01 3.41 -42.34
C LEU A 162 23.16 2.29 -43.40
N THR A 163 22.24 1.32 -43.39
CA THR A 163 22.20 0.22 -44.36
C THR A 163 21.97 0.74 -45.78
N PHE A 164 21.09 1.72 -45.97
CA PHE A 164 20.89 2.36 -47.27
C PHE A 164 22.17 3.06 -47.76
N LEU A 165 22.85 3.80 -46.89
CA LEU A 165 24.13 4.41 -47.23
C LEU A 165 25.17 3.37 -47.65
N ALA A 166 25.31 2.29 -46.88
CA ALA A 166 26.23 1.20 -47.18
C ALA A 166 25.90 0.52 -48.53
N TYR A 167 24.62 0.29 -48.81
CA TYR A 167 24.16 -0.28 -50.08
C TYR A 167 24.60 0.56 -51.30
N VAL A 168 24.58 1.89 -51.18
CA VAL A 168 25.00 2.80 -52.25
C VAL A 168 26.53 2.93 -52.31
N PHE A 169 27.20 3.12 -51.18
CA PHE A 169 28.64 3.41 -51.14
C PHE A 169 29.54 2.21 -51.35
N VAL A 170 29.13 1.00 -50.93
CA VAL A 170 29.98 -0.19 -51.05
C VAL A 170 30.24 -0.55 -52.52
N PRO A 171 29.22 -0.65 -53.40
CA PRO A 171 29.44 -0.91 -54.82
C PRO A 171 30.21 0.22 -55.53
N MET A 172 29.87 1.49 -55.24
CA MET A 172 30.57 2.63 -55.85
C MET A 172 32.04 2.70 -55.46
N SER A 173 32.36 2.47 -54.18
CA SER A 173 33.74 2.42 -53.70
C SER A 173 34.52 1.28 -54.36
N PHE A 174 33.89 0.13 -54.56
CA PHE A 174 34.49 -0.99 -55.28
C PHE A 174 34.81 -0.62 -56.74
N SER A 175 33.84 -0.04 -57.48
CA SER A 175 34.07 0.42 -58.85
C SER A 175 35.15 1.49 -58.93
N ALA A 176 35.14 2.49 -58.04
CA ALA A 176 36.15 3.54 -58.01
C ALA A 176 37.55 2.99 -57.70
N SER A 177 37.67 2.01 -56.81
CA SER A 177 38.94 1.33 -56.53
C SER A 177 39.44 0.54 -57.75
N PHE A 178 38.55 -0.12 -58.49
CA PHE A 178 38.89 -0.89 -59.69
C PHE A 178 39.36 0.02 -60.84
N PHE A 179 38.74 1.19 -61.01
CA PHE A 179 39.09 2.16 -62.06
C PHE A 179 40.17 3.18 -61.65
N GLY A 180 40.45 3.32 -60.35
CA GLY A 180 41.49 4.21 -59.82
C GLY A 180 42.88 3.57 -59.71
N MET A 181 43.00 2.25 -59.87
CA MET A 181 44.28 1.55 -59.96
C MET A 181 44.80 1.56 -61.41
N ASN A 182 45.41 2.67 -61.83
CA ASN A 182 46.27 2.79 -63.00
C ASN A 182 47.51 3.62 -62.64
#